data_AF-R7V4H4-F1
#
_entry.id   AF-R7V4H4-F1
#
_cell.length_a   1.000
_cell.length_b   1.000
_cell.length_c   1.000
_cell.angle_alpha   90.00
_cell.angle_beta   90.00
_cell.angle_gamma   90.00
#
_symmetry.space_group_name_H-M   'P 1'
#
loop_
_entity.id
_entity.type
_entity.pdbx_description
1 polymer ?
#
loop_
_entity_poly.entity_id
_entity_poly.type
_entity_poly.pdbx_seq_one_letter_code
_entity_poly.pdbx_strand_id
1 'polypeptide(L)'
;PLSTKHIRTPIVALVISVVIWIVSCGVALQMFFVYTVRNYTSEDVTVCSDDWAPNYDHRRIYFLCLFLIGYIIPLISIAVPSALLIRQLWSLPVTEGPGLRGSNRAKRRVTRLVIVIVGLFFACWFPMHAIWMSVNWNPESWSRNYSYWHYYSRMFAQTLAYANSAMNPVIYAFLSTQFRKGF
;
A
#
# COMPACT_ATOMS: atom_id res chain seq x y z
N PRO A 1 20.68 18.19 -2.26
CA PRO A 1 20.74 16.76 -2.66
C PRO A 1 21.03 16.61 -4.18
N LEU A 2 22.30 16.70 -4.57
CA LEU A 2 22.76 16.57 -5.97
C LEU A 2 23.43 15.22 -6.28
N SER A 3 23.69 14.39 -5.26
CA SER A 3 24.27 13.04 -5.39
C SER A 3 23.19 11.95 -5.54
N THR A 4 22.18 12.18 -6.38
CA THR A 4 21.09 11.19 -6.59
C THR A 4 20.73 11.04 -8.07
N LYS A 5 21.60 11.51 -8.97
CA LYS A 5 21.48 11.24 -10.41
C LYS A 5 21.99 9.84 -10.79
N HIS A 6 22.92 9.26 -10.01
CA HIS A 6 23.47 7.94 -10.28
C HIS A 6 22.56 6.77 -9.85
N ILE A 7 21.66 6.98 -8.88
CA ILE A 7 20.72 5.96 -8.39
C ILE A 7 19.41 5.96 -9.19
N ARG A 8 19.07 7.08 -9.84
CA ARG A 8 17.89 7.22 -10.71
C ARG A 8 18.17 6.78 -12.14
N THR A 9 18.74 5.59 -12.31
CA THR A 9 18.89 4.98 -13.63
C THR A 9 17.65 4.13 -13.94
N PRO A 10 17.21 4.10 -15.21
CA PRO A 10 16.09 3.26 -15.63
C PRO A 10 16.35 1.77 -15.33
N ILE A 11 17.62 1.36 -15.27
CA ILE A 11 18.05 0.00 -14.93
C ILE A 11 17.73 -0.32 -13.46
N VAL A 12 18.03 0.57 -12.51
CA VAL A 12 17.69 0.36 -11.09
C VAL A 12 16.17 0.30 -10.90
N ALA A 13 15.43 1.17 -11.59
CA ALA A 13 13.96 1.13 -11.58
C ALA A 13 13.42 -0.19 -12.15
N LEU A 14 13.98 -0.68 -13.26
CA LEU A 14 13.61 -1.95 -13.86
C LEU A 14 13.87 -3.13 -12.92
N VAL A 15 15.06 -3.20 -12.32
CA VAL A 15 15.43 -4.26 -11.36
C VAL A 15 14.47 -4.26 -10.17
N ILE A 16 14.20 -3.10 -9.58
CA ILE A 16 13.25 -2.97 -8.47
C ILE A 16 11.85 -3.44 -8.90
N SER A 17 11.38 -3.03 -10.08
CA SER A 17 10.08 -3.48 -10.59
C SER A 17 10.03 -4.99 -10.80
N VAL A 18 11.05 -5.61 -11.39
CA VAL A 18 11.11 -7.07 -11.57
C VAL A 18 11.09 -7.79 -10.23
N VAL A 19 11.83 -7.31 -9.23
CA VAL A 19 11.80 -7.87 -7.87
C VAL A 19 10.40 -7.74 -7.25
N ILE A 20 9.76 -6.58 -7.38
CA ILE A 20 8.39 -6.38 -6.89
C ILE A 20 7.43 -7.37 -7.55
N TRP A 21 7.54 -7.57 -8.87
CA TRP A 21 6.71 -8.53 -9.61
C TRP A 21 6.92 -9.97 -9.12
N ILE A 22 8.17 -10.41 -8.98
CA ILE A 22 8.49 -11.76 -8.50
C ILE A 22 7.91 -11.99 -7.09
N VAL A 23 8.13 -11.04 -6.17
CA VAL A 23 7.62 -11.13 -4.80
C VAL A 23 6.08 -11.14 -4.80
N SER A 24 5.45 -10.27 -5.60
CA SER A 24 3.99 -10.17 -5.70
C SER A 24 3.38 -11.45 -6.26
N CYS A 25 3.97 -12.01 -7.32
CA CYS A 25 3.53 -13.27 -7.90
C CYS A 25 3.72 -14.43 -6.93
N GLY A 26 4.83 -14.49 -6.19
CA GLY A 26 5.05 -15.53 -5.18
C GLY A 26 4.00 -15.50 -4.06
N VAL A 27 3.69 -14.31 -3.56
CA VAL A 27 2.63 -14.10 -2.55
C VAL A 27 1.25 -14.47 -3.12
N ALA A 28 0.93 -14.03 -4.33
CA ALA A 28 -0.35 -14.34 -4.98
C ALA A 28 -0.50 -15.84 -5.30
N LEU A 29 0.59 -16.50 -5.72
CA LEU A 29 0.61 -17.93 -6.04
C LEU A 29 0.29 -18.77 -4.80
N GLN A 30 0.76 -18.37 -3.62
CA GLN A 30 0.39 -19.07 -2.38
C GLN A 30 -1.13 -19.05 -2.15
N MET A 31 -1.81 -17.93 -2.41
CA MET A 31 -3.27 -17.85 -2.26
C MET A 31 -4.02 -18.77 -3.21
N PHE A 32 -3.48 -19.00 -4.42
CA PHE A 32 -4.10 -19.93 -5.37
C PHE A 32 -4.23 -21.36 -4.80
N PHE A 33 -3.25 -21.82 -4.03
CA PHE A 33 -3.27 -23.15 -3.41
C PHE A 33 -4.08 -23.21 -2.11
N VAL A 34 -4.20 -22.08 -1.41
CA VAL A 34 -4.88 -22.00 -0.11
C VAL A 34 -6.38 -21.78 -0.27
N TYR A 35 -6.83 -21.08 -1.30
CA TYR A 35 -8.26 -20.84 -1.51
C TYR A 35 -8.97 -22.09 -2.02
N THR A 36 -10.10 -22.41 -1.38
CA THR A 36 -10.96 -23.53 -1.79
C THR A 36 -12.43 -23.13 -1.70
N VAL A 37 -13.29 -23.87 -2.39
CA VAL A 37 -14.73 -23.70 -2.35
C VAL A 37 -15.28 -24.63 -1.27
N ARG A 38 -15.94 -24.05 -0.26
CA ARG A 38 -16.58 -24.81 0.82
C ARG A 38 -18.10 -24.65 0.73
N ASN A 39 -18.78 -25.79 0.81
CA ASN A 39 -20.24 -25.86 0.86
C ASN A 39 -20.65 -26.03 2.32
N TYR A 40 -21.32 -25.02 2.87
CA TYR A 40 -21.89 -25.09 4.21
C TYR A 40 -23.31 -25.63 4.10
N THR A 41 -23.44 -26.96 4.23
CA THR A 41 -24.71 -27.71 4.09
C THR A 41 -25.77 -27.33 5.12
N SER A 42 -25.39 -26.64 6.21
CA SER A 42 -26.33 -26.13 7.21
C SER A 42 -27.06 -24.85 6.80
N GLU A 43 -26.52 -24.10 5.83
CA GLU A 43 -27.05 -22.80 5.40
C GLU A 43 -27.31 -22.75 3.88
N ASP A 44 -27.07 -23.84 3.14
CA ASP A 44 -27.09 -23.89 1.66
C ASP A 44 -26.25 -22.78 1.01
N VAL A 45 -25.18 -22.34 1.69
CA VAL A 45 -24.27 -21.31 1.19
C VAL A 45 -22.97 -21.95 0.71
N THR A 46 -22.62 -21.63 -0.54
CA THR A 46 -21.31 -21.93 -1.11
C THR A 46 -20.42 -20.70 -0.98
N VAL A 47 -19.30 -20.82 -0.28
CA VAL A 47 -18.34 -19.72 -0.11
C VAL A 47 -16.95 -20.10 -0.58
N CYS A 48 -16.25 -19.13 -1.17
CA CYS A 48 -14.84 -19.22 -1.48
C CYS A 48 -14.05 -18.65 -0.31
N SER A 49 -13.30 -19.48 0.40
CA SER A 49 -12.56 -19.08 1.59
C SER A 49 -11.18 -19.71 1.63
N ASP A 50 -10.28 -19.07 2.38
CA ASP A 50 -8.93 -19.56 2.59
C ASP A 50 -8.93 -20.76 3.54
N ASP A 51 -8.36 -21.89 3.10
CA ASP A 51 -8.17 -23.11 3.89
C ASP A 51 -6.69 -23.36 4.17
N TRP A 52 -6.33 -23.21 5.43
CA TRP A 52 -4.96 -23.37 5.91
C TRP A 52 -4.73 -24.71 6.61
N ALA A 53 -5.64 -25.69 6.45
CA ALA A 53 -5.44 -27.02 6.98
C ALA A 53 -4.23 -27.72 6.32
N PRO A 54 -3.44 -28.53 7.06
CA PRO A 54 -3.52 -28.76 8.50
C PRO A 54 -2.79 -27.70 9.34
N ASN A 55 -1.99 -26.83 8.73
CA ASN A 55 -1.06 -25.95 9.45
C ASN A 55 -1.57 -24.50 9.57
N TYR A 56 -2.53 -24.29 10.48
CA TYR A 56 -3.16 -22.99 10.70
C TYR A 56 -2.20 -21.87 11.15
N ASP A 57 -1.04 -22.19 11.73
CA ASP A 57 -0.03 -21.19 12.11
C ASP A 57 0.60 -20.48 10.90
N HIS A 58 0.66 -21.14 9.74
CA HIS A 58 1.18 -20.52 8.52
C HIS A 58 0.33 -19.34 8.07
N ARG A 59 -0.97 -19.34 8.39
CA ARG A 59 -1.88 -18.23 8.10
C ARG A 59 -1.43 -16.95 8.78
N ARG A 60 -1.11 -17.03 10.09
CA ARG A 60 -0.68 -15.87 10.88
C ARG A 60 0.62 -15.30 10.36
N ILE A 61 1.60 -16.18 10.10
CA ILE A 61 2.90 -15.80 9.53
C ILE A 61 2.70 -15.13 8.17
N TYR A 62 1.89 -15.72 7.31
CA TYR A 62 1.61 -15.19 5.98
C TYR A 62 1.00 -13.78 6.03
N PHE A 63 -0.07 -13.57 6.80
CA PHE A 63 -0.71 -12.26 6.91
C PHE A 63 0.21 -11.23 7.59
N LEU A 64 1.08 -11.66 8.51
CA LEU A 64 2.10 -10.79 9.10
C LEU A 64 3.15 -10.36 8.09
N CYS A 65 3.68 -11.30 7.31
CA CYS A 65 4.60 -11.01 6.22
C CYS A 65 3.95 -10.06 5.20
N LEU A 66 2.68 -10.28 4.86
CA LEU A 66 1.91 -9.42 3.99
C LEU A 66 1.78 -8.00 4.55
N PHE A 67 1.53 -7.85 5.86
CA PHE A 67 1.48 -6.55 6.52
C PHE A 67 2.85 -5.85 6.55
N LEU A 68 3.91 -6.57 6.88
CA LEU A 68 5.25 -5.98 6.95
C LEU A 68 5.77 -5.57 5.57
N ILE A 69 5.71 -6.47 4.61
CA ILE A 69 6.26 -6.29 3.26
C ILE A 69 5.34 -5.43 2.40
N GLY A 70 4.01 -5.63 2.50
CA GLY A 70 3.02 -4.93 1.68
C GLY A 70 2.59 -3.57 2.24
N TYR A 71 2.78 -3.30 3.53
CA TYR A 71 2.29 -2.06 4.16
C TYR A 71 3.41 -1.28 4.89
N ILE A 72 4.05 -1.87 5.90
CA ILE A 72 4.99 -1.15 6.78
C ILE A 72 6.27 -0.71 6.07
N ILE A 73 6.94 -1.61 5.37
CA ILE A 73 8.20 -1.29 4.65
C ILE A 73 7.97 -0.21 3.59
N PRO A 74 6.95 -0.32 2.71
CA PRO A 74 6.60 0.75 1.77
C PRO A 74 6.30 2.08 2.46
N LEU A 75 5.54 2.07 3.56
CA LEU A 75 5.17 3.28 4.30
C LEU A 75 6.41 4.00 4.85
N ILE A 76 7.32 3.27 5.48
CA ILE A 76 8.57 3.83 6.03
C ILE A 76 9.45 4.39 4.90
N SER A 77 9.56 3.66 3.80
CA SER A 77 10.39 4.07 2.65
C SER A 77 9.96 5.42 2.05
N ILE A 78 8.68 5.79 2.21
CA ILE A 78 8.12 7.05 1.71
C ILE A 78 8.10 8.10 2.81
N ALA A 79 7.72 7.73 4.04
CA ALA A 79 7.61 8.65 5.16
C ALA A 79 8.96 9.27 5.54
N VAL A 80 10.04 8.49 5.61
CA VAL A 80 11.35 8.97 6.08
C VAL A 80 11.96 10.03 5.14
N PRO A 81 12.12 9.79 3.83
CA PRO A 81 12.67 10.81 2.93
C PRO A 81 11.79 12.05 2.84
N SER A 82 10.47 11.87 2.95
CA SER A 82 9.50 12.97 2.93
C SER A 82 9.61 13.85 4.17
N ALA A 83 9.74 13.24 5.35
CA ALA A 83 9.97 13.96 6.60
C ALA A 83 11.30 14.72 6.58
N LEU A 84 12.37 14.11 6.05
CA LEU A 84 13.66 14.76 5.88
C LEU A 84 13.59 15.95 4.91
N LEU A 85 12.91 15.78 3.77
CA LEU A 85 12.69 16.86 2.82
C LEU A 85 11.95 18.01 3.51
N ILE A 86 10.82 17.72 4.17
CA ILE A 86 10.03 18.71 4.90
C ILE A 86 10.93 19.44 5.90
N ARG A 87 11.65 18.74 6.78
CA ARG A 87 12.56 19.35 7.78
C ARG A 87 13.57 20.30 7.13
N GLN A 88 14.19 19.90 6.02
CA GLN A 88 15.10 20.76 5.26
C GLN A 88 14.40 22.03 4.73
N LEU A 89 13.10 21.98 4.42
CA LEU A 89 12.34 23.15 3.97
C LEU A 89 12.13 24.16 5.08
N TRP A 90 11.85 23.70 6.30
CA TRP A 90 11.62 24.57 7.46
C TRP A 90 12.92 25.21 7.96
N SER A 91 14.07 24.60 7.67
CA SER A 91 15.40 25.11 8.06
C SER A 91 16.07 26.01 7.01
N LEU A 92 15.50 26.18 5.82
CA LEU A 92 16.10 27.00 4.76
C LEU A 92 15.74 28.49 4.93
N PRO A 93 16.73 29.40 5.07
CA PRO A 93 16.48 30.84 5.03
C PRO A 93 15.89 31.24 3.67
N VAL A 94 15.07 32.31 3.64
CA VAL A 94 14.32 32.81 2.47
C VAL A 94 15.24 33.38 1.36
N THR A 95 16.51 32.99 1.28
CA THR A 95 17.55 33.62 0.45
C THR A 95 17.98 32.76 -0.75
N GLU A 96 17.06 32.03 -1.40
CA GLU A 96 17.37 31.38 -2.70
C GLU A 96 17.04 32.32 -3.88
N GLY A 97 17.91 32.39 -4.90
CA GLY A 97 17.69 33.21 -6.10
C GLY A 97 16.52 32.75 -6.99
N PRO A 98 15.97 33.62 -7.86
CA PRO A 98 14.71 33.41 -8.57
C PRO A 98 14.67 32.12 -9.45
N GLY A 99 15.79 31.74 -10.08
CA GLY A 99 15.88 30.53 -10.90
C GLY A 99 15.87 29.20 -10.12
N LEU A 100 16.60 29.13 -8.99
CA LEU A 100 16.61 27.95 -8.13
C LEU A 100 15.29 27.80 -7.34
N ARG A 101 14.67 28.93 -6.95
CA ARG A 101 13.35 28.95 -6.30
C ARG A 101 12.27 28.28 -7.16
N GLY A 102 12.25 28.53 -8.47
CA GLY A 102 11.28 27.93 -9.40
C GLY A 102 11.40 26.40 -9.50
N SER A 103 12.62 25.90 -9.74
CA SER A 103 12.90 24.46 -9.84
C SER A 103 12.63 23.71 -8.52
N ASN A 104 13.03 24.29 -7.38
CA ASN A 104 12.76 23.73 -6.06
C ASN A 104 11.26 23.72 -5.74
N ARG A 105 10.51 24.78 -6.11
CA ARG A 105 9.05 24.84 -5.90
C ARG A 105 8.31 23.78 -6.73
N ALA A 106 8.69 23.57 -7.99
CA ALA A 106 8.11 22.52 -8.83
C ALA A 106 8.37 21.12 -8.26
N LYS A 107 9.64 20.81 -7.90
CA LYS A 107 10.00 19.53 -7.27
C LYS A 107 9.24 19.30 -5.96
N ARG A 108 9.13 20.32 -5.09
CA ARG A 108 8.36 20.26 -3.84
C ARG A 108 6.89 19.96 -4.08
N ARG A 109 6.27 20.61 -5.08
CA ARG A 109 4.86 20.37 -5.42
C ARG A 109 4.65 18.92 -5.85
N VAL A 110 5.53 18.39 -6.70
CA VAL A 110 5.49 16.99 -7.14
C VAL A 110 5.67 16.04 -5.95
N THR A 111 6.67 16.26 -5.10
CA THR A 111 6.86 15.41 -3.92
C THR A 111 5.68 15.48 -2.96
N ARG A 112 5.12 16.67 -2.71
CA ARG A 112 3.92 16.83 -1.87
C ARG A 112 2.72 16.07 -2.44
N LEU A 113 2.53 16.14 -3.75
CA LEU A 113 1.47 15.40 -4.45
C LEU A 113 1.67 13.88 -4.30
N VAL A 114 2.89 13.39 -4.53
CA VAL A 114 3.22 11.96 -4.34
C VAL A 114 2.95 11.53 -2.90
N ILE A 115 3.33 12.33 -1.90
CA ILE A 115 3.05 12.04 -0.48
C ILE A 115 1.56 11.94 -0.21
N VAL A 116 0.76 12.89 -0.69
CA VAL A 116 -0.71 12.88 -0.47
C VAL A 116 -1.34 11.64 -1.10
N ILE A 117 -0.98 11.35 -2.35
CA ILE A 117 -1.49 10.18 -3.08
C ILE A 117 -1.14 8.88 -2.35
N VAL A 118 0.12 8.72 -1.97
CA VAL A 118 0.57 7.50 -1.28
C VAL A 118 0.00 7.44 0.14
N GLY A 119 -0.15 8.57 0.83
CA GLY A 119 -0.85 8.64 2.12
C GLY A 119 -2.30 8.15 2.02
N LEU A 120 -3.01 8.54 0.96
CA LEU A 120 -4.36 8.04 0.67
C LEU A 120 -4.35 6.54 0.37
N PHE A 121 -3.39 6.06 -0.42
CA PHE A 121 -3.20 4.62 -0.65
C PHE A 121 -3.10 3.87 0.69
N PHE A 122 -2.20 4.26 1.58
CA PHE A 122 -2.05 3.58 2.87
C PHE A 122 -3.29 3.72 3.77
N ALA A 123 -3.92 4.90 3.80
CA ALA A 123 -5.15 5.09 4.56
C ALA A 123 -6.29 4.17 4.06
N CYS A 124 -6.39 3.94 2.76
CA CYS A 124 -7.38 3.04 2.17
C CYS A 124 -7.09 1.56 2.47
N TRP A 125 -5.82 1.17 2.52
CA TRP A 125 -5.40 -0.21 2.81
C TRP A 125 -5.37 -0.54 4.31
N PHE A 126 -5.22 0.45 5.17
CA PHE A 126 -5.08 0.26 6.62
C PHE A 126 -6.23 -0.54 7.26
N PRO A 127 -7.52 -0.25 7.00
CA PRO A 127 -8.63 -0.98 7.62
C PRO A 127 -8.59 -2.48 7.28
N MET A 128 -8.19 -2.82 6.05
CA MET A 128 -8.09 -4.21 5.60
C MET A 128 -6.97 -4.94 6.36
N HIS A 129 -5.78 -4.35 6.45
CA HIS A 129 -4.67 -4.92 7.22
C HIS A 129 -4.99 -5.04 8.72
N ALA A 130 -5.66 -4.03 9.31
CA ALA A 130 -6.09 -4.08 10.70
C ALA A 130 -7.08 -5.22 10.96
N ILE A 131 -8.04 -5.43 10.07
CA ILE A 131 -8.97 -6.56 10.15
C ILE A 131 -8.20 -7.89 10.05
N TRP A 132 -7.31 -8.05 9.06
CA TRP A 132 -6.51 -9.27 8.94
C TRP A 132 -5.69 -9.57 10.19
N MET A 133 -5.03 -8.57 10.78
CA MET A 133 -4.28 -8.75 12.03
C MET A 133 -5.21 -9.14 13.18
N SER A 134 -6.34 -8.45 13.34
CA SER A 134 -7.28 -8.72 14.44
C SER A 134 -7.91 -10.12 14.36
N VAL A 135 -8.27 -10.59 13.16
CA VAL A 135 -8.82 -11.94 12.94
C VAL A 135 -7.79 -13.02 13.28
N ASN A 136 -6.53 -12.79 12.94
CA ASN A 136 -5.47 -13.78 13.11
C ASN A 136 -4.93 -13.85 14.55
N TRP A 137 -4.84 -12.72 15.25
CA TRP A 137 -4.33 -12.64 16.62
C TRP A 137 -5.41 -12.73 17.70
N ASN A 138 -6.66 -12.38 17.40
CA ASN A 138 -7.77 -12.45 18.34
C ASN A 138 -8.96 -13.23 17.74
N PRO A 139 -8.79 -14.52 17.39
CA PRO A 139 -9.85 -15.28 16.72
C PRO A 139 -11.11 -15.42 17.57
N GLU A 140 -10.99 -15.45 18.91
CA GLU A 140 -12.13 -15.58 19.84
C GLU A 140 -13.09 -14.38 19.78
N SER A 141 -12.57 -13.16 19.57
CA SER A 141 -13.43 -11.97 19.49
C SER A 141 -14.24 -11.95 18.19
N TRP A 142 -13.73 -12.59 17.14
CA TRP A 142 -14.40 -12.74 15.85
C TRP A 142 -15.30 -13.97 15.77
N SER A 143 -15.11 -14.98 16.63
CA SER A 143 -15.93 -16.20 16.65
C SER A 143 -17.11 -16.12 17.63
N ARG A 144 -16.94 -15.50 18.81
CA ARG A 144 -18.01 -15.37 19.82
C ARG A 144 -19.17 -14.48 19.38
N ASN A 145 -18.87 -13.48 18.56
CA ASN A 145 -19.83 -12.51 18.06
C ASN A 145 -19.73 -12.49 16.54
N TYR A 146 -20.24 -13.49 15.82
CA TYR A 146 -20.42 -13.38 14.37
C TYR A 146 -21.56 -12.38 14.07
N SER A 147 -21.33 -11.13 14.46
CA SER A 147 -22.26 -10.02 14.41
C SER A 147 -22.18 -9.36 13.05
N TYR A 148 -23.30 -8.80 12.60
CA TYR A 148 -23.38 -7.93 11.41
C TYR A 148 -22.23 -6.93 11.32
N TRP A 149 -21.72 -6.46 12.47
CA TRP A 149 -20.55 -5.59 12.55
C TRP A 149 -19.28 -6.14 11.86
N HIS A 150 -18.95 -7.42 12.06
CA HIS A 150 -17.76 -8.04 11.48
C HIS A 150 -17.89 -8.22 9.96
N TYR A 151 -19.12 -8.48 9.49
CA TYR A 151 -19.42 -8.56 8.07
C TYR A 151 -19.31 -7.18 7.40
N TYR A 152 -20.02 -6.16 7.93
CA TYR A 152 -20.02 -4.82 7.35
C TYR A 152 -18.64 -4.15 7.41
N SER A 153 -17.88 -4.34 8.49
CA SER A 153 -16.52 -3.81 8.59
C SER A 153 -15.57 -4.44 7.57
N ARG A 154 -15.67 -5.75 7.31
CA ARG A 154 -14.92 -6.43 6.24
C ARG A 154 -15.29 -5.89 4.86
N MET A 155 -16.59 -5.78 4.56
CA MET A 155 -17.07 -5.25 3.27
C MET A 155 -16.61 -3.81 3.06
N PHE A 156 -16.72 -2.97 4.08
CA PHE A 156 -16.24 -1.59 4.04
C PHE A 156 -14.73 -1.52 3.78
N ALA A 157 -13.93 -2.27 4.54
CA ALA A 157 -12.48 -2.29 4.39
C ALA A 157 -12.04 -2.79 3.01
N GLN A 158 -12.69 -3.83 2.48
CA GLN A 158 -12.42 -4.34 1.13
C GLN A 158 -12.77 -3.31 0.05
N THR A 159 -13.94 -2.67 0.19
CA THR A 159 -14.37 -1.65 -0.77
C THR A 159 -13.40 -0.47 -0.77
N LEU A 160 -12.94 -0.04 0.41
CA LEU A 160 -11.97 1.03 0.54
C LEU A 160 -10.61 0.65 -0.05
N ALA A 161 -10.15 -0.58 0.17
CA ALA A 161 -8.91 -1.08 -0.44
C ALA A 161 -9.02 -1.16 -1.98
N TYR A 162 -10.17 -1.56 -2.53
CA TYR A 162 -10.38 -1.63 -3.98
C TYR A 162 -10.58 -0.26 -4.64
N ALA A 163 -11.11 0.72 -3.92
CA ALA A 163 -11.19 2.11 -4.40
C ALA A 163 -9.82 2.67 -4.81
N ASN A 164 -8.72 2.11 -4.27
CA ASN A 164 -7.36 2.43 -4.68
C ASN A 164 -7.08 2.17 -6.18
N SER A 165 -7.64 1.13 -6.77
CA SER A 165 -7.47 0.85 -8.21
C SER A 165 -8.05 1.96 -9.08
N ALA A 166 -9.13 2.60 -8.62
CA ALA A 166 -9.74 3.77 -9.27
C ALA A 166 -8.91 5.05 -9.08
N MET A 167 -7.95 5.08 -8.15
CA MET A 167 -7.03 6.21 -8.00
C MET A 167 -5.94 6.23 -9.08
N ASN A 168 -5.66 5.11 -9.75
CA ASN A 168 -4.60 5.05 -10.76
C ASN A 168 -4.77 6.09 -11.90
N PRO A 169 -5.94 6.23 -12.56
CA PRO A 169 -6.16 7.29 -13.56
C PRO A 169 -5.98 8.70 -13.02
N VAL A 170 -6.36 8.93 -11.76
CA VAL A 170 -6.19 10.22 -11.07
C VAL A 170 -4.70 10.53 -10.91
N ILE A 171 -3.90 9.54 -10.50
CA ILE A 171 -2.44 9.64 -10.43
C ILE A 171 -1.87 10.03 -11.80
N TYR A 172 -2.24 9.32 -12.86
CA TYR A 172 -1.73 9.59 -14.22
C TYR A 172 -2.18 10.95 -14.76
N ALA A 173 -3.42 11.38 -14.49
CA ALA A 173 -3.91 12.69 -14.90
C ALA A 173 -3.14 13.83 -14.20
N PHE A 174 -2.88 13.71 -12.89
CA PHE A 174 -2.11 14.72 -12.18
C PHE A 174 -0.62 14.69 -12.52
N LEU A 175 -0.02 13.51 -12.73
CA LEU A 175 1.38 13.40 -13.17
C LEU A 175 1.55 13.96 -14.59
N SER A 176 0.67 13.59 -15.54
CA SER A 176 0.74 14.03 -16.94
C SER A 176 0.52 15.54 -17.10
N THR A 177 -0.42 16.13 -16.35
CA THR A 177 -0.60 17.58 -16.34
C THR A 177 0.61 18.33 -15.77
N GLN A 178 1.43 17.71 -14.91
CA GLN A 178 2.70 18.29 -14.48
C GLN A 178 3.81 18.10 -15.52
N PHE A 179 3.89 16.94 -16.18
CA PHE A 179 4.85 16.72 -17.28
C PHE A 179 4.61 17.70 -18.44
N ARG A 180 3.35 17.99 -18.77
CA ARG A 180 2.97 18.96 -19.80
C ARG A 180 3.20 20.43 -19.42
N LYS A 181 3.53 20.73 -18.16
CA LYS A 181 3.90 22.09 -17.68
C LYS A 181 5.40 22.25 -17.46
N GLY A 182 6.18 21.18 -17.63
CA GLY A 182 7.63 21.15 -17.45
C GLY A 182 8.45 21.11 -18.75
N PHE A 183 7.76 21.13 -19.89
CA PHE A 183 8.27 21.39 -21.24
C PHE A 183 7.53 22.61 -21.79
#